data_AF-A0A6G3S9M7-F1
#
_entry.id   AF-A0A6G3S9M7-F1
#
_cell.length_a   1.000
_cell.length_b   1.000
_cell.length_c   1.000
_cell.angle_alpha   90.00
_cell.angle_beta   90.00
_cell.angle_gamma   90.00
#
_symmetry.space_group_name_H-M   'P 1'
#
loop_
_entity.id
_entity.type
_entity.pdbx_description
1 polymer ?
#
loop_
_entity_poly.entity_id
_entity_poly.type
_entity_poly.pdbx_seq_one_letter_code
_entity_poly.pdbx_strand_id
1 'polypeptide(L)'
;MLTDGDGRDQPLVAAYRGDALRRVLAALRTEHGALTGLPLRLLVRKLNLTRITDPVASFDCDTWDDIAAARSRIREHGRVLDEWITAAKDELGLDLDVDTGVLLDLARDAAHGV
;
A
#
# COMPACT_ATOMS: atom_id res chain seq x y z
N MET A 1 -3.50 4.32 -16.76
CA MET A 1 -3.68 4.68 -15.33
C MET A 1 -5.02 4.16 -14.91
N LEU A 2 -5.08 3.47 -13.78
CA LEU A 2 -6.37 3.00 -13.28
C LEU A 2 -7.23 4.17 -12.81
N THR A 3 -8.53 4.04 -13.01
CA THR A 3 -9.54 4.98 -12.53
C THR A 3 -10.71 4.20 -11.96
N ASP A 4 -11.25 4.64 -10.82
CA ASP A 4 -12.39 3.98 -10.18
C ASP A 4 -13.72 4.35 -10.87
N GLY A 5 -14.82 3.76 -10.38
CA GLY A 5 -16.17 4.05 -10.88
C GLY A 5 -16.65 5.48 -10.61
N ASP A 6 -16.03 6.19 -9.66
CA ASP A 6 -16.31 7.58 -9.31
C ASP A 6 -15.42 8.57 -10.09
N GLY A 7 -14.54 8.06 -10.97
CA GLY A 7 -13.61 8.85 -11.76
C GLY A 7 -12.35 9.30 -11.01
N ARG A 8 -12.04 8.72 -9.84
CA ARG A 8 -10.78 8.97 -9.12
C ARG A 8 -9.65 8.23 -9.81
N ASP A 9 -8.64 8.98 -10.22
CA ASP A 9 -7.42 8.44 -10.82
C ASP A 9 -6.49 7.86 -9.73
N GLN A 10 -5.95 6.66 -9.95
CA GLN A 10 -4.91 6.06 -9.10
C GLN A 10 -3.54 6.13 -9.81
N PRO A 11 -2.75 7.20 -9.59
CA PRO A 11 -1.46 7.39 -10.26
C PRO A 11 -0.37 6.41 -9.81
N LEU A 12 -0.52 5.76 -8.65
CA LEU A 12 0.43 4.76 -8.19
C LEU A 12 0.24 3.41 -8.88
N VAL A 13 -0.93 3.19 -9.49
CA VAL A 13 -1.26 1.98 -10.25
C VAL A 13 -1.39 2.33 -11.74
N ALA A 14 -0.24 2.53 -12.36
CA ALA A 14 -0.15 2.89 -13.78
C ALA A 14 1.18 2.44 -14.40
N ALA A 15 1.15 2.16 -15.70
CA ALA A 15 2.36 2.00 -16.50
C ALA A 15 2.71 3.34 -17.18
N TYR A 16 3.93 3.81 -16.94
CA TYR A 16 4.45 5.05 -17.53
C TYR A 16 5.60 4.79 -18.49
N ARG A 17 5.64 5.53 -19.60
CA ARG A 17 6.85 5.59 -20.43
C ARG A 17 7.94 6.33 -19.67
N GLY A 18 9.06 5.66 -19.39
CA GLY A 18 10.14 6.19 -18.56
C GLY A 18 10.68 7.55 -19.02
N ASP A 19 10.87 7.74 -20.32
CA ASP A 19 11.43 9.00 -20.82
C ASP A 19 10.46 10.17 -20.69
N ALA A 20 9.16 9.93 -20.94
CA ALA A 20 8.13 10.94 -20.74
C ALA A 20 8.03 11.33 -19.26
N LEU A 21 8.05 10.33 -18.37
CA LEU A 21 8.02 10.53 -16.93
C LEU A 21 9.20 11.38 -16.44
N ARG A 22 10.44 11.02 -16.83
CA ARG A 22 11.66 11.74 -16.43
C ARG A 22 11.67 13.18 -16.94
N ARG A 23 11.22 13.44 -18.18
CA ARG A 23 11.13 14.80 -18.73
C ARG A 23 10.19 15.68 -17.91
N VAL A 24 9.01 15.18 -17.57
CA VAL A 24 8.04 15.95 -16.79
C VAL A 24 8.54 16.19 -15.37
N LEU A 25 9.16 15.19 -14.73
CA LEU A 25 9.77 15.35 -13.40
C LEU A 25 10.90 16.39 -13.42
N ALA A 26 11.75 16.39 -14.45
CA ALA A 26 12.79 17.40 -14.60
C ALA A 26 12.21 18.81 -14.75
N ALA A 27 11.17 18.97 -15.57
CA ALA A 27 10.47 20.25 -15.74
C ALA A 27 9.84 20.74 -14.43
N LEU A 28 9.16 19.86 -13.68
CA LEU A 28 8.58 20.19 -12.38
C LEU A 28 9.64 20.60 -11.35
N ARG A 29 10.79 19.93 -11.33
CA ARG A 29 11.90 20.31 -10.46
C ARG A 29 12.46 21.69 -10.83
N THR A 30 12.55 22.02 -12.11
CA THR A 30 12.95 23.36 -12.55
C THR A 30 11.91 24.42 -12.16
N GLU A 31 10.62 24.11 -12.27
CA GLU A 31 9.51 25.02 -11.95
C GLU A 31 9.38 25.29 -10.44
N HIS A 32 9.58 24.28 -9.60
CA HIS A 32 9.31 24.34 -8.16
C HIS A 32 10.55 24.22 -7.26
N GLY A 33 11.75 24.08 -7.84
CA GLY A 33 13.02 23.90 -7.13
C GLY A 33 13.26 22.48 -6.60
N ALA A 34 12.25 21.85 -5.99
CA ALA A 34 12.30 20.48 -5.49
C ALA A 34 11.01 19.71 -5.80
N LEU A 35 11.07 18.39 -5.77
CA LEU A 35 9.90 17.51 -5.99
C LEU A 35 9.22 17.09 -4.68
N THR A 36 9.96 17.08 -3.58
CA THR A 36 9.44 16.67 -2.27
C THR A 36 8.30 17.59 -1.84
N GLY A 37 7.21 16.99 -1.35
CA GLY A 37 6.01 17.71 -0.92
C GLY A 37 5.09 18.18 -2.06
N LEU A 38 5.46 17.96 -3.33
CA LEU A 38 4.57 18.27 -4.45
C LEU A 38 3.51 17.18 -4.65
N PRO A 39 2.26 17.56 -4.98
CA PRO A 39 1.22 16.58 -5.24
C PRO A 39 1.41 15.93 -6.62
N LEU A 40 1.26 14.60 -6.70
CA LEU A 40 1.41 13.82 -7.94
C LEU A 40 0.49 14.29 -9.08
N ARG A 41 -0.64 14.97 -8.78
CA ARG A 41 -1.51 15.56 -9.81
C ARG A 41 -0.78 16.51 -10.76
N LEU A 42 0.29 17.17 -10.32
CA LEU A 42 1.10 18.06 -11.18
C LEU A 42 1.82 17.27 -12.28
N LEU A 43 2.32 16.09 -11.94
CA LEU A 43 2.93 15.16 -12.89
C LEU A 43 1.89 14.59 -13.85
N VAL A 44 0.80 14.04 -13.30
CA VAL A 44 -0.27 13.37 -14.06
C VAL A 44 -0.90 14.32 -15.08
N ARG A 45 -1.15 15.58 -14.72
CA ARG A 45 -1.71 16.60 -15.62
C ARG A 45 -0.82 16.95 -16.81
N LYS A 46 0.50 16.74 -16.70
CA LYS A 46 1.48 17.03 -17.77
C LYS A 46 1.78 15.79 -18.64
N LEU A 47 1.16 14.64 -18.35
CA LEU A 47 1.30 13.41 -19.12
C LEU A 47 0.03 13.14 -19.94
N ASN A 48 0.22 12.58 -21.15
CA ASN A 48 -0.88 12.04 -21.92
C ASN A 48 -1.13 10.59 -21.48
N LEU A 49 -2.24 10.35 -20.77
CA LEU A 49 -2.54 9.09 -20.10
C LEU A 49 -3.85 8.49 -20.62
N THR A 50 -3.80 7.22 -20.96
CA THR A 50 -5.00 6.40 -21.16
C THR A 50 -5.51 5.94 -19.80
N ARG A 51 -6.81 6.14 -19.54
CA ARG A 51 -7.50 5.66 -18.36
C ARG A 51 -8.08 4.27 -18.62
N ILE A 52 -7.91 3.38 -17.65
CA ILE A 52 -8.47 2.03 -17.65
C ILE A 52 -9.35 1.93 -16.41
N THR A 53 -10.64 1.69 -16.59
CA THR A 53 -11.59 1.62 -15.47
C THR A 53 -11.46 0.30 -14.74
N ASP A 54 -11.32 0.37 -13.43
CA ASP A 54 -11.39 -0.77 -12.52
C ASP A 54 -12.19 -0.33 -11.27
N PRO A 55 -13.27 -1.02 -10.88
CA PRO A 55 -14.15 -0.58 -9.78
C PRO A 55 -13.46 -0.43 -8.42
N VAL A 56 -12.30 -1.06 -8.20
CA VAL A 56 -11.53 -1.00 -6.96
C VAL A 56 -10.19 -0.29 -7.13
N ALA A 57 -9.97 0.38 -8.26
CA ALA A 57 -8.72 1.05 -8.61
C ALA A 57 -8.18 2.00 -7.54
N SER A 58 -9.07 2.67 -6.80
CA SER A 58 -8.74 3.69 -5.80
C SER A 58 -8.85 3.18 -4.36
N PHE A 59 -9.16 1.89 -4.17
CA PHE A 59 -9.28 1.32 -2.84
C PHE A 59 -7.89 1.15 -2.23
N ASP A 60 -7.59 1.98 -1.23
CA ASP A 60 -6.40 1.92 -0.41
C ASP A 60 -6.78 1.54 1.04
N CYS A 61 -5.87 0.89 1.77
CA CYS A 61 -6.08 0.51 3.16
C CYS A 61 -5.57 1.61 4.10
N ASP A 62 -6.36 2.65 4.31
CA ASP A 62 -6.00 3.78 5.19
C ASP A 62 -6.52 3.59 6.62
N THR A 63 -7.54 2.75 6.80
CA THR A 63 -8.16 2.46 8.09
C THR A 63 -8.15 0.97 8.43
N TRP A 64 -8.41 0.65 9.70
CA TRP A 64 -8.59 -0.73 10.13
C TRP A 64 -9.79 -1.41 9.46
N ASP A 65 -10.85 -0.65 9.18
CA ASP A 65 -12.02 -1.16 8.46
C ASP A 65 -11.66 -1.50 7.01
N ASP A 66 -10.81 -0.70 6.36
CA ASP A 66 -10.32 -1.01 5.01
C ASP A 66 -9.49 -2.30 5.01
N ILE A 67 -8.63 -2.51 6.02
CA ILE A 67 -7.88 -3.76 6.18
C ILE A 67 -8.83 -4.95 6.36
N ALA A 68 -9.88 -4.80 7.19
CA ALA A 68 -10.87 -5.86 7.40
C ALA A 68 -11.64 -6.19 6.09
N ALA A 69 -12.01 -5.16 5.32
CA ALA A 69 -12.67 -5.30 4.02
C ALA A 69 -11.74 -5.96 2.98
N ALA A 70 -10.48 -5.55 2.93
CA ALA A 70 -9.45 -6.16 2.08
C ALA A 70 -9.23 -7.63 2.43
N ARG A 71 -9.21 -7.93 3.74
CA ARG A 71 -9.10 -9.31 4.22
C ARG A 71 -10.29 -10.14 3.72
N SER A 72 -11.52 -9.74 4.04
CA SER A 72 -12.73 -10.44 3.59
C SER A 72 -12.74 -10.80 2.08
N ARG A 73 -12.13 -9.96 1.23
CA ARG A 73 -11.97 -10.20 -0.22
C ARG A 73 -10.92 -11.26 -0.57
N ILE A 74 -9.81 -11.35 0.15
CA ILE A 74 -8.69 -12.24 -0.14
C ILE A 74 -8.83 -13.51 0.70
N ARG A 75 -9.62 -14.49 0.23
CA ARG A 75 -9.95 -15.73 0.98
C ARG A 75 -8.77 -16.47 1.66
N GLU A 76 -7.52 -16.31 1.19
CA GLU A 76 -6.35 -17.08 1.64
C GLU A 76 -5.34 -16.32 2.52
N HIS A 77 -5.62 -15.07 2.90
CA HIS A 77 -4.67 -14.22 3.64
C HIS A 77 -4.15 -14.78 4.98
N GLY A 78 -4.85 -15.75 5.58
CA GLY A 78 -4.42 -16.39 6.83
C GLY A 78 -3.34 -17.43 6.60
N ARG A 79 -3.51 -18.28 5.58
CA ARG A 79 -2.58 -19.38 5.30
C ARG A 79 -1.19 -18.89 4.91
N VAL A 80 -1.10 -17.84 4.10
CA VAL A 80 0.20 -17.37 3.61
C VAL A 80 1.06 -16.84 4.76
N LEU A 81 0.48 -16.09 5.71
CA LEU A 81 1.24 -15.57 6.84
C LEU A 81 1.70 -16.69 7.77
N ASP A 82 0.81 -17.63 8.08
CA ASP A 82 1.14 -18.79 8.92
C ASP A 82 2.21 -19.67 8.26
N GLU A 83 2.09 -19.93 6.96
CA GLU A 83 3.07 -20.71 6.18
C GLU A 83 4.45 -20.02 6.14
N TRP A 84 4.49 -18.70 5.98
CA TRP A 84 5.75 -17.93 6.05
C TRP A 84 6.37 -17.91 7.45
N ILE A 85 5.55 -17.76 8.50
CA ILE A 85 6.02 -17.77 9.88
C ILE A 85 6.58 -19.15 10.23
N THR A 86 5.90 -20.22 9.84
CA THR A 86 6.40 -21.59 10.03
C THR A 86 7.72 -21.80 9.29
N ALA A 87 7.81 -21.41 8.01
CA ALA A 87 9.04 -21.55 7.24
C ALA A 87 10.21 -20.77 7.86
N ALA A 88 9.96 -19.55 8.34
CA ALA A 88 10.98 -18.74 9.02
C ALA A 88 11.40 -19.32 10.38
N LYS A 89 10.46 -19.89 11.15
CA LYS A 89 10.76 -20.58 12.42
C LYS A 89 11.62 -21.81 12.18
N ASP A 90 11.29 -22.61 11.17
CA ASP A 90 12.04 -23.82 10.80
C ASP A 90 13.47 -23.47 10.36
N GLU A 91 13.64 -22.44 9.52
CA GLU A 91 14.95 -21.98 9.06
C GLU A 91 15.81 -21.44 10.21
N LEU A 92 15.20 -20.73 11.16
CA LEU A 92 15.90 -20.15 12.31
C LEU A 92 16.05 -21.11 13.51
N GLY A 93 15.51 -22.33 13.42
CA GLY A 93 15.52 -23.31 14.51
C GLY A 93 14.76 -22.85 15.76
N LEU A 94 13.69 -22.07 15.58
CA LEU A 94 12.89 -21.50 16.65
C LEU A 94 11.74 -22.43 17.04
N ASP A 95 11.88 -23.14 18.15
CA ASP A 95 10.78 -23.83 18.82
C ASP A 95 10.35 -23.01 20.05
N LEU A 96 9.39 -22.13 19.82
CA LEU A 96 8.88 -21.18 20.82
C LEU A 96 7.37 -21.41 20.97
N ASP A 97 7.03 -22.18 22.01
CA ASP A 97 5.67 -22.34 22.51
C ASP A 97 5.29 -21.09 23.31
N VAL A 98 4.93 -20.04 22.57
CA VAL A 98 4.60 -18.73 23.13
C VAL A 98 3.11 -18.53 23.05
N ASP A 99 2.49 -18.36 24.22
CA ASP A 99 1.10 -17.91 24.31
C ASP A 99 1.00 -16.46 23.80
N THR A 100 0.69 -16.35 22.52
CA THR A 100 0.59 -15.07 21.82
C THR A 100 -0.56 -14.24 22.38
N GLY A 101 -1.63 -14.88 22.90
CA GLY A 101 -2.75 -14.18 23.53
C GLY A 101 -2.30 -13.43 24.78
N VAL A 102 -1.59 -14.12 25.67
CA VAL A 102 -1.04 -13.52 26.90
C VAL A 102 -0.09 -12.37 26.58
N LEU A 103 0.77 -12.49 25.56
CA LEU A 103 1.68 -11.41 25.16
C LEU A 103 0.94 -10.19 24.60
N LEU A 104 -0.10 -10.40 23.78
CA LEU A 104 -0.89 -9.31 23.22
C LEU A 104 -1.73 -8.60 24.28
N ASP A 105 -2.25 -9.34 25.25
CA ASP A 105 -2.97 -8.76 26.39
C ASP A 105 -2.02 -7.95 27.28
N LEU A 106 -0.81 -8.47 27.57
CA LEU A 106 0.22 -7.70 28.28
C LEU A 106 0.62 -6.42 27.54
N ALA A 107 0.80 -6.50 26.22
CA ALA A 107 1.14 -5.35 25.39
C ALA A 107 0.02 -4.31 25.35
N ARG A 108 -1.25 -4.76 25.30
CA ARG A 108 -2.44 -3.90 25.40
C ARG A 108 -2.47 -3.17 26.74
N ASP A 109 -2.29 -3.88 27.84
CA ASP A 109 -2.28 -3.30 29.18
C ASP A 109 -1.16 -2.26 29.33
N ALA A 110 0.04 -2.54 28.82
CA ALA A 110 1.16 -1.61 28.83
C ALA A 110 0.90 -0.35 27.98
N ALA A 111 0.20 -0.47 26.84
CA ALA A 111 -0.10 0.64 25.95
C ALA A 111 -1.24 1.54 26.45
N HIS A 112 -2.18 1.00 27.23
CA HIS A 112 -3.35 1.73 27.75
C HIS A 112 -3.26 2.10 29.23
N GLY A 113 -2.25 1.61 29.95
CA GLY A 113 -2.05 1.84 31.39
C GLY A 113 -1.21 3.07 31.77
N VAL A 114 -0.98 4.01 30.83
CA VAL A 114 -0.21 5.26 31.06
C VAL A 114 -1.15 6.47 31.11
#